data_AF-A0A9Q0ITB9-F1
#
_entry.id   AF-A0A9Q0ITB9-F1
#
_cell.length_a   1.000
_cell.length_b   1.000
_cell.length_c   1.000
_cell.angle_alpha   90.00
_cell.angle_beta   90.00
_cell.angle_gamma   90.00
#
_symmetry.space_group_name_H-M   'P 1'
#
loop_
_entity.id
_entity.type
_entity.pdbx_description
1 polymer ?
#
loop_
_entity_poly.entity_id
_entity_poly.type
_entity_poly.pdbx_seq_one_letter_code
_entity_poly.pdbx_strand_id
1 'polypeptide(L)'
;MDVCRSTSTTRGRRPSAGSHQYLTLTVALLLLACSSQLLLVDATNNWWSLALTPIQRPEMYIIGAQPLCSQLSGLSQGQRKLCQLYQDHMTYIGDGAKTGIKECQYQFRQRRWNCSTVDNTSVFGRVLQIGSRETAFTYAVSAAGVVNAVSRACREGELSTCGCSRAARPRELPRDWLWGGCGDNVNYGYRFAREFAVYNLANVACKCHGVSGSCSLKTCWLQLADFRRVGEFLKEKYDSAAAMRVGRKGKLEQVDKRFNAPTPEDLVYMDPSPDYCLGNATTGSLGTVGRLCNKTSEGVDGCELMCCGRGYDQFKTHKHERCHCKFHWCCYVKCKRCTTLVDQFVCK
;
A
#
# COMPACT_ATOMS: atom_id res chain seq x y z
N MET A 1 -25.45 -89.80 -25.42
CA MET A 1 -25.39 -90.19 -26.84
C MET A 1 -26.34 -89.28 -27.60
N ASP A 2 -25.88 -88.72 -28.72
CA ASP A 2 -26.63 -87.95 -29.75
C ASP A 2 -27.19 -86.56 -29.34
N VAL A 3 -26.69 -85.41 -29.87
CA VAL A 3 -26.83 -84.84 -31.25
C VAL A 3 -28.27 -84.32 -31.47
N CYS A 4 -28.63 -83.10 -31.93
CA CYS A 4 -28.13 -82.15 -32.96
C CYS A 4 -28.78 -80.76 -32.70
N ARG A 5 -28.10 -79.61 -32.88
CA ARG A 5 -27.94 -78.76 -34.10
C ARG A 5 -29.21 -78.11 -34.67
N SER A 6 -29.27 -76.77 -34.67
CA SER A 6 -29.61 -75.92 -35.84
C SER A 6 -29.38 -74.43 -35.55
N THR A 7 -29.12 -73.67 -36.61
CA THR A 7 -28.51 -72.34 -36.69
C THR A 7 -29.47 -71.31 -37.31
N SER A 8 -29.44 -70.05 -36.87
CA SER A 8 -29.84 -68.90 -37.71
C SER A 8 -29.17 -67.56 -37.28
N THR A 9 -28.13 -67.21 -38.03
CA THR A 9 -27.72 -65.91 -38.57
C THR A 9 -28.32 -64.59 -38.01
N THR A 10 -27.46 -63.73 -37.44
CA THR A 10 -27.62 -62.26 -37.45
C THR A 10 -26.33 -61.59 -37.92
N ARG A 11 -26.43 -60.77 -38.98
CA ARG A 11 -25.35 -60.02 -39.64
C ARG A 11 -24.62 -59.08 -38.67
N GLY A 12 -23.29 -59.18 -38.60
CA GLY A 12 -22.42 -58.16 -38.00
C GLY A 12 -22.27 -56.94 -38.91
N ARG A 13 -22.57 -55.74 -38.38
CA ARG A 13 -22.15 -54.46 -38.95
C ARG A 13 -20.80 -54.07 -38.34
N ARG A 14 -19.83 -53.73 -39.19
CA ARG A 14 -18.53 -53.15 -38.81
C ARG A 14 -18.74 -51.81 -38.10
N PRO A 15 -18.01 -51.49 -37.01
CA PRO A 15 -18.08 -50.18 -36.37
C PRO A 15 -17.45 -49.12 -37.28
N SER A 16 -18.16 -48.01 -37.48
CA SER A 16 -17.74 -46.87 -38.29
C SER A 16 -16.58 -46.11 -37.63
N ALA A 17 -15.56 -45.76 -38.42
CA ALA A 17 -14.38 -44.98 -38.02
C ALA A 17 -14.67 -43.56 -37.49
N GLY A 18 -15.93 -43.11 -37.47
CA GLY A 18 -16.32 -41.79 -36.97
C GLY A 18 -16.38 -41.65 -35.44
N SER A 19 -16.58 -42.74 -34.68
CA SER A 19 -16.83 -42.63 -33.23
C SER A 19 -15.60 -42.24 -32.41
N HIS A 20 -14.39 -42.56 -32.89
CA HIS A 20 -13.15 -42.15 -32.22
C HIS A 20 -12.83 -40.68 -32.42
N GLN A 21 -13.20 -40.09 -33.57
CA GLN A 21 -12.96 -38.66 -33.85
C GLN A 21 -13.84 -37.75 -32.99
N TYR A 22 -15.10 -38.12 -32.74
CA TYR A 22 -15.96 -37.33 -31.85
C TYR A 22 -15.56 -37.45 -30.38
N LEU A 23 -15.06 -38.61 -29.94
CA LEU A 23 -14.56 -38.79 -28.57
C LEU A 23 -13.24 -38.03 -28.33
N THR A 24 -12.33 -38.01 -29.30
CA THR A 24 -11.10 -37.22 -29.20
C THR A 24 -11.38 -35.73 -29.30
N LEU A 25 -12.33 -35.27 -30.13
CA LEU A 25 -12.73 -33.86 -30.17
C LEU A 25 -13.38 -33.40 -28.86
N THR A 26 -14.26 -34.21 -28.27
CA THR A 26 -14.95 -33.85 -27.02
C THR A 26 -14.01 -33.84 -25.83
N VAL A 27 -13.07 -34.79 -25.74
CA VAL A 27 -12.00 -34.77 -24.71
C VAL A 27 -11.05 -33.60 -24.94
N ALA A 28 -10.70 -33.27 -26.19
CA ALA A 28 -9.88 -32.09 -26.50
C ALA A 28 -10.60 -30.77 -26.16
N LEU A 29 -11.90 -30.66 -26.44
CA LEU A 29 -12.73 -29.50 -26.07
C LEU A 29 -12.92 -29.40 -24.56
N LEU A 30 -13.02 -30.51 -23.82
CA LEU A 30 -13.05 -30.52 -22.35
C LEU A 30 -11.69 -30.16 -21.75
N LEU A 31 -10.56 -30.59 -22.34
CA LEU A 31 -9.22 -30.19 -21.93
C LEU A 31 -8.92 -28.71 -22.26
N LEU A 32 -9.44 -28.19 -23.38
CA LEU A 32 -9.39 -26.78 -23.76
C LEU A 32 -10.33 -25.91 -22.92
N ALA A 33 -11.49 -26.44 -22.51
CA ALA A 33 -12.40 -25.80 -21.56
C ALA A 33 -11.85 -25.83 -20.12
N CYS A 34 -11.11 -26.89 -19.75
CA CYS A 34 -10.45 -27.01 -18.46
C CYS A 34 -9.19 -26.12 -18.36
N SER A 35 -8.50 -25.86 -19.48
CA SER A 35 -7.41 -24.88 -19.53
C SER A 35 -7.87 -23.43 -19.60
N SER A 36 -9.14 -23.16 -19.95
CA SER A 36 -9.74 -21.83 -19.93
C SER A 36 -10.48 -21.49 -18.62
N GLN A 37 -10.45 -22.39 -17.63
CA GLN A 37 -10.84 -22.12 -16.24
C GLN A 37 -9.67 -21.94 -15.27
N LEU A 38 -8.42 -21.92 -15.76
CA LEU A 38 -7.44 -21.03 -15.12
C LEU A 38 -7.79 -19.59 -15.55
N LEU A 39 -8.87 -19.06 -14.96
CA LEU A 39 -8.83 -17.65 -14.62
C LEU A 39 -7.56 -17.50 -13.79
N LEU A 40 -6.54 -16.88 -14.39
CA LEU A 40 -5.48 -16.24 -13.66
C LEU A 40 -6.17 -15.33 -12.65
N VAL A 41 -6.42 -15.84 -11.45
CA VAL A 41 -6.40 -14.98 -10.29
C VAL A 41 -4.98 -14.47 -10.31
N ASP A 42 -4.80 -13.28 -10.87
CA ASP A 42 -3.58 -12.51 -10.72
C ASP A 42 -3.36 -12.35 -9.22
N ALA A 43 -2.74 -13.34 -8.59
CA ALA A 43 -2.08 -13.21 -7.32
C ALA A 43 -0.84 -12.37 -7.61
N THR A 44 -1.07 -11.08 -7.87
CA THR A 44 -0.03 -10.08 -7.83
C THR A 44 0.65 -10.26 -6.48
N ASN A 45 1.94 -10.56 -6.50
CA ASN A 45 2.76 -10.69 -5.29
C ASN A 45 2.79 -9.32 -4.61
N ASN A 46 1.79 -9.07 -3.77
CA ASN A 46 1.53 -7.79 -3.19
C ASN A 46 1.86 -7.82 -1.70
N TRP A 47 3.13 -7.53 -1.39
CA TRP A 47 3.65 -7.44 -0.02
C TRP A 47 2.88 -6.46 0.88
N TRP A 48 2.05 -5.57 0.33
CA TRP A 48 1.17 -4.73 1.15
C TRP A 48 0.20 -5.55 1.99
N SER A 49 -0.09 -6.80 1.62
CA SER A 49 -0.92 -7.72 2.42
C SER A 49 -0.46 -7.82 3.88
N LEU A 50 0.85 -7.64 4.14
CA LEU A 50 1.44 -7.59 5.47
C LEU A 50 0.86 -6.47 6.37
N ALA A 51 0.26 -5.43 5.79
CA ALA A 51 -0.42 -4.39 6.54
C ALA A 51 -1.78 -4.82 7.11
N LEU A 52 -2.41 -5.81 6.47
CA LEU A 52 -3.75 -6.29 6.81
C LEU A 52 -3.71 -7.56 7.66
N THR A 53 -2.60 -8.32 7.62
CA THR A 53 -2.38 -9.48 8.48
C THR A 53 -1.58 -9.06 9.72
N PRO A 54 -2.18 -9.04 10.93
CA PRO A 54 -1.43 -8.74 12.13
C PRO A 54 -0.41 -9.87 12.37
N ILE A 55 0.87 -9.58 12.13
CA ILE A 55 1.98 -10.44 12.51
C ILE A 55 2.11 -10.31 14.03
N GLN A 56 1.42 -11.18 14.76
CA GLN A 56 1.60 -11.27 16.20
C GLN A 56 3.05 -11.72 16.46
N ARG A 57 3.74 -11.06 17.40
CA ARG A 57 5.00 -11.56 17.96
C ARG A 57 4.73 -12.99 18.43
N PRO A 58 5.25 -14.05 17.79
CA PRO A 58 5.13 -15.37 18.36
C PRO A 58 6.15 -15.41 19.49
N GLU A 59 5.70 -15.09 20.70
CA GLU A 59 6.40 -15.63 21.85
C GLU A 59 6.30 -17.15 21.75
N MET A 60 7.44 -17.78 21.56
CA MET A 60 7.69 -19.22 21.38
C MET A 60 7.61 -19.80 19.96
N TYR A 61 8.79 -20.17 19.46
CA TYR A 61 8.97 -21.25 18.49
C TYR A 61 8.53 -22.58 19.14
N ILE A 62 7.25 -22.93 19.03
CA ILE A 62 6.75 -24.26 19.37
C ILE A 62 7.11 -25.21 18.22
N ILE A 63 7.71 -26.36 18.56
CA ILE A 63 8.02 -27.45 17.61
C ILE A 63 6.72 -27.88 16.91
N GLY A 64 6.62 -27.64 15.60
CA GLY A 64 5.45 -27.98 14.78
C GLY A 64 4.62 -26.79 14.26
N ALA A 65 4.93 -25.55 14.64
CA ALA A 65 4.35 -24.37 14.01
C ALA A 65 4.90 -24.18 12.58
N GLN A 66 4.04 -23.89 11.60
CA GLN A 66 4.48 -23.52 10.26
C GLN A 66 5.34 -22.24 10.31
N PRO A 67 6.40 -22.13 9.49
CA PRO A 67 7.23 -20.93 9.47
C PRO A 67 6.38 -19.73 9.03
N LEU A 68 6.42 -18.63 9.80
CA LEU A 68 5.64 -17.40 9.57
C LEU A 68 5.58 -17.02 8.07
N CYS A 69 6.71 -17.08 7.38
CA CYS A 69 6.87 -16.70 5.98
C CYS A 69 6.15 -17.59 4.96
N SER A 70 5.76 -18.82 5.30
CA SER A 70 4.94 -19.66 4.42
C SER A 70 3.45 -19.32 4.49
N GLN A 71 3.01 -18.71 5.60
CA GLN A 71 1.63 -18.28 5.79
C GLN A 71 1.33 -16.91 5.19
N LEU A 72 2.38 -16.11 4.94
CA LEU A 72 2.26 -14.81 4.32
C LEU A 72 1.95 -14.97 2.82
N SER A 73 0.70 -14.66 2.47
CA SER A 73 0.23 -14.59 1.08
C SER A 73 0.73 -13.30 0.40
N GLY A 74 1.00 -13.38 -0.90
CA GLY A 74 1.48 -12.24 -1.69
C GLY A 74 3.00 -11.99 -1.67
N LEU A 75 3.79 -12.83 -0.99
CA LEU A 75 5.26 -12.77 -1.11
C LEU A 75 5.75 -13.58 -2.31
N SER A 76 6.60 -12.95 -3.13
CA SER A 76 7.36 -13.63 -4.19
C SER A 76 8.34 -14.65 -3.60
N GLN A 77 8.86 -15.56 -4.44
CA GLN A 77 9.84 -16.56 -4.00
C GLN A 77 11.11 -15.91 -3.40
N GLY A 78 11.56 -14.78 -3.97
CA GLY A 78 12.67 -14.01 -3.42
C GLY A 78 12.32 -13.34 -2.09
N GLN A 79 11.15 -12.71 -2.01
CA GLN A 79 10.65 -12.08 -0.78
C GLN A 79 10.46 -13.10 0.35
N ARG A 80 10.07 -14.35 0.05
CA ARG A 80 9.93 -15.42 1.03
C ARG A 80 11.28 -15.82 1.64
N LYS A 81 12.34 -15.88 0.82
CA LYS A 81 13.71 -16.11 1.32
C LYS A 81 14.17 -14.96 2.21
N LEU A 82 13.87 -13.71 1.82
CA LEU A 82 14.19 -12.54 2.62
C LEU A 82 13.44 -12.53 3.96
N CYS A 83 12.15 -12.87 3.94
CA CYS A 83 11.33 -13.03 5.14
C CYS A 83 11.93 -14.09 6.08
N GLN A 84 12.36 -15.23 5.54
CA GLN A 84 12.97 -16.30 6.35
C GLN A 84 14.27 -15.84 7.04
N LEU A 85 15.04 -14.97 6.37
CA LEU A 85 16.28 -14.40 6.88
C LEU A 85 16.06 -13.29 7.91
N TYR A 86 15.00 -12.49 7.73
CA TYR A 86 14.69 -11.30 8.54
C TYR A 86 13.31 -11.40 9.21
N GLN A 87 13.06 -12.51 9.91
CA GLN A 87 11.74 -12.78 10.52
C GLN A 87 11.33 -11.72 11.54
N ASP A 88 12.30 -11.24 12.33
CA ASP A 88 12.13 -10.15 13.33
C ASP A 88 11.79 -8.80 12.69
N HIS A 89 12.07 -8.61 11.40
CA HIS A 89 11.73 -7.38 10.67
C HIS A 89 10.28 -7.36 10.20
N MET A 90 9.65 -8.53 10.02
CA MET A 90 8.36 -8.65 9.35
C MET A 90 7.24 -7.88 10.06
N THR A 91 7.25 -7.86 11.39
CA THR A 91 6.32 -7.06 12.20
C THR A 91 6.42 -5.58 11.86
N TYR A 92 7.63 -5.02 11.83
CA TYR A 92 7.88 -3.61 11.52
C TYR A 92 7.62 -3.27 10.06
N ILE A 93 7.81 -4.22 9.14
CA ILE A 93 7.41 -4.06 7.73
C ILE A 93 5.90 -3.93 7.61
N GLY A 94 5.14 -4.81 8.29
CA GLY A 94 3.68 -4.74 8.32
C GLY A 94 3.17 -3.43 8.93
N ASP A 95 3.74 -3.00 10.05
CA ASP A 95 3.41 -1.73 10.70
C ASP A 95 3.75 -0.52 9.82
N GLY A 96 4.89 -0.57 9.14
CA GLY A 96 5.32 0.46 8.18
C GLY A 96 4.38 0.54 6.97
N ALA A 97 4.02 -0.59 6.38
CA ALA A 97 3.05 -0.66 5.28
C ALA A 97 1.68 -0.11 5.69
N LYS A 98 1.19 -0.50 6.87
CA LYS A 98 -0.07 -0.01 7.46
C LYS A 98 -0.05 1.50 7.68
N THR A 99 1.08 2.03 8.15
CA THR A 99 1.30 3.46 8.33
C THR A 99 1.27 4.20 6.99
N GLY A 100 1.90 3.63 5.96
CA GLY A 100 1.84 4.12 4.58
C GLY A 100 0.43 4.19 4.01
N ILE A 101 -0.36 3.12 4.16
CA ILE A 101 -1.76 3.06 3.68
C ILE A 101 -2.63 4.11 4.37
N LYS A 102 -2.53 4.22 5.69
CA LYS A 102 -3.28 5.23 6.46
C LYS A 102 -2.96 6.64 6.02
N GLU A 103 -1.69 6.92 5.76
CA GLU A 103 -1.28 8.24 5.29
C GLU A 103 -1.74 8.48 3.85
N CYS A 104 -1.73 7.46 2.99
CA CYS A 104 -2.30 7.56 1.65
C CYS A 104 -3.79 7.90 1.68
N GLN A 105 -4.57 7.18 2.49
CA GLN A 105 -5.99 7.48 2.73
C GLN A 105 -6.18 8.89 3.27
N TYR A 106 -5.32 9.33 4.18
CA TYR A 106 -5.35 10.69 4.69
C TYR A 106 -5.13 11.73 3.58
N GLN A 107 -4.07 11.58 2.79
CA GLN A 107 -3.71 12.53 1.72
C GLN A 107 -4.77 12.59 0.60
N PHE A 108 -5.46 11.48 0.34
CA PHE A 108 -6.44 11.36 -0.74
C PHE A 108 -7.92 11.38 -0.29
N ARG A 109 -8.22 11.54 1.00
CA ARG A 109 -9.59 11.51 1.57
C ARG A 109 -10.64 12.36 0.83
N GLN A 110 -10.18 13.45 0.20
CA GLN A 110 -10.98 14.45 -0.50
C GLN A 110 -10.82 14.41 -2.03
N ARG A 111 -10.14 13.40 -2.59
CA ARG A 111 -9.97 13.15 -4.03
C ARG A 111 -10.89 12.03 -4.49
N ARG A 112 -11.26 11.96 -5.78
CA ARG A 112 -12.17 10.93 -6.35
C ARG A 112 -11.66 9.50 -6.09
N TRP A 113 -10.36 9.28 -6.30
CA TRP A 113 -9.67 8.14 -5.72
C TRP A 113 -9.19 8.52 -4.33
N ASN A 114 -9.67 7.80 -3.29
CA ASN A 114 -9.41 8.11 -1.89
C ASN A 114 -8.42 7.14 -1.23
N CYS A 115 -7.66 6.39 -2.04
CA CYS A 115 -6.75 5.35 -1.56
C CYS A 115 -7.45 4.27 -0.69
N SER A 116 -8.73 3.99 -0.97
CA SER A 116 -9.48 2.91 -0.34
C SER A 116 -8.87 1.55 -0.66
N THR A 117 -8.80 0.70 0.36
CA THR A 117 -8.41 -0.70 0.18
C THR A 117 -9.63 -1.51 -0.25
N VAL A 118 -9.48 -2.30 -1.33
CA VAL A 118 -10.61 -2.97 -2.00
C VAL A 118 -10.81 -4.41 -1.54
N ASP A 119 -9.72 -5.17 -1.31
CA ASP A 119 -9.77 -6.60 -1.01
C ASP A 119 -8.76 -7.06 0.05
N ASN A 120 -9.02 -8.21 0.68
CA ASN A 120 -8.11 -8.87 1.63
C ASN A 120 -6.89 -9.54 0.96
N THR A 121 -6.92 -9.75 -0.36
CA THR A 121 -5.86 -10.43 -1.13
C THR A 121 -4.87 -9.45 -1.76
N SER A 122 -5.31 -8.24 -2.09
CA SER A 122 -4.46 -7.17 -2.60
C SER A 122 -4.93 -5.84 -2.03
N VAL A 123 -4.06 -5.18 -1.26
CA VAL A 123 -4.45 -4.03 -0.43
C VAL A 123 -5.08 -2.89 -1.24
N PHE A 124 -4.60 -2.61 -2.45
CA PHE A 124 -5.19 -1.57 -3.32
C PHE A 124 -5.76 -2.12 -4.63
N GLY A 125 -5.96 -3.43 -4.74
CA GLY A 125 -6.64 -4.03 -5.89
C GLY A 125 -5.91 -3.87 -7.23
N ARG A 126 -6.71 -3.87 -8.31
CA ARG A 126 -6.26 -3.72 -9.70
C ARG A 126 -5.79 -2.32 -10.07
N VAL A 127 -6.07 -1.31 -9.23
CA VAL A 127 -5.58 0.07 -9.46
C VAL A 127 -4.05 0.08 -9.58
N LEU A 128 -3.36 -0.80 -8.83
CA LEU A 128 -1.91 -0.93 -8.84
C LEU A 128 -1.34 -1.63 -10.08
N GLN A 129 -2.18 -2.29 -10.88
CA GLN A 129 -1.76 -2.89 -12.15
C GLN A 129 -1.60 -1.84 -13.25
N ILE A 130 -2.19 -0.66 -13.06
CA ILE A 130 -2.06 0.49 -13.95
C ILE A 130 -0.87 1.31 -13.46
N GLY A 131 0.06 1.66 -14.35
CA GLY A 131 1.20 2.51 -14.05
C GLY A 131 0.83 3.99 -13.91
N SER A 132 -0.22 4.31 -13.12
CA SER A 132 -0.74 5.66 -12.93
C SER A 132 0.00 6.44 -11.84
N ARG A 133 -0.33 7.74 -11.72
CA ARG A 133 0.20 8.59 -10.65
C ARG A 133 -0.15 8.08 -9.25
N GLU A 134 -1.36 7.55 -9.09
CA GLU A 134 -1.86 6.99 -7.83
C GLU A 134 -1.03 5.78 -7.42
N THR A 135 -0.70 4.91 -8.37
CA THR A 135 0.18 3.77 -8.17
C THR A 135 1.58 4.22 -7.74
N ALA A 136 2.18 5.18 -8.45
CA ALA A 136 3.50 5.72 -8.11
C ALA A 136 3.55 6.27 -6.67
N PHE A 137 2.55 7.06 -6.28
CA PHE A 137 2.44 7.57 -4.91
C PHE A 137 2.28 6.44 -3.88
N THR A 138 1.44 5.45 -4.17
CA THR A 138 1.17 4.32 -3.27
C THR A 138 2.44 3.50 -3.01
N TYR A 139 3.26 3.25 -4.04
CA TYR A 139 4.57 2.62 -3.87
C TYR A 139 5.48 3.45 -2.97
N ALA A 140 5.62 4.74 -3.27
CA ALA A 140 6.51 5.63 -2.53
C ALA A 140 6.12 5.78 -1.05
N VAL A 141 4.84 6.04 -0.75
CA VAL A 141 4.37 6.25 0.63
C VAL A 141 4.46 4.97 1.47
N SER A 142 4.18 3.82 0.87
CA SER A 142 4.23 2.55 1.60
C SER A 142 5.67 2.13 1.91
N ALA A 143 6.58 2.30 0.95
CA ALA A 143 7.99 2.03 1.15
C ALA A 143 8.63 3.01 2.14
N ALA A 144 8.27 4.30 2.08
CA ALA A 144 8.65 5.27 3.09
C ALA A 144 8.14 4.88 4.49
N GLY A 145 6.95 4.30 4.57
CA GLY A 145 6.40 3.72 5.81
C GLY A 145 7.27 2.61 6.39
N VAL A 146 7.72 1.67 5.55
CA VAL A 146 8.65 0.60 5.97
C VAL A 146 9.99 1.14 6.42
N VAL A 147 10.59 2.06 5.65
CA VAL A 147 11.84 2.73 6.06
C VAL A 147 11.66 3.37 7.43
N ASN A 148 10.55 4.08 7.64
CA ASN A 148 10.28 4.76 8.91
C ASN A 148 10.18 3.81 10.09
N ALA A 149 9.40 2.73 9.95
CA ALA A 149 9.20 1.74 11.00
C ALA A 149 10.49 0.98 11.32
N VAL A 150 11.20 0.47 10.31
CA VAL A 150 12.44 -0.31 10.50
C VAL A 150 13.56 0.55 11.09
N SER A 151 13.73 1.79 10.61
CA SER A 151 14.78 2.68 11.14
C SER A 151 14.56 3.06 12.60
N ARG A 152 13.29 3.22 13.03
CA ARG A 152 12.94 3.47 14.43
C ARG A 152 13.12 2.23 15.30
N ALA A 153 12.74 1.05 14.81
CA ALA A 153 12.97 -0.22 15.50
C ALA A 153 14.48 -0.47 15.75
N CYS A 154 15.33 -0.13 14.78
CA CYS A 154 16.80 -0.16 14.96
C CYS A 154 17.29 0.79 16.06
N ARG A 155 16.71 2.00 16.14
CA ARG A 155 17.05 2.98 17.19
C ARG A 155 16.63 2.49 18.57
N GLU A 156 15.50 1.81 18.66
CA GLU A 156 14.94 1.32 19.92
C GLU A 156 15.59 0.01 20.39
N GLY A 157 16.42 -0.62 19.56
CA GLY A 157 17.09 -1.88 19.89
C GLY A 157 16.18 -3.10 19.77
N GLU A 158 15.06 -2.97 19.06
CA GLU A 158 14.08 -4.02 18.84
C GLU A 158 14.51 -5.03 17.75
N LEU A 159 15.49 -4.66 16.93
CA LEU A 159 16.04 -5.49 15.85
C LEU A 159 17.48 -5.88 16.16
N SER A 160 17.78 -7.17 16.07
CA SER A 160 19.09 -7.72 16.46
C SER A 160 20.22 -7.39 15.48
N THR A 161 19.88 -7.15 14.21
CA THR A 161 20.83 -6.97 13.10
C THR A 161 21.22 -5.51 12.85
N CYS A 162 20.63 -4.57 13.56
CA CYS A 162 20.91 -3.14 13.43
C CYS A 162 20.94 -2.44 14.78
N GLY A 163 21.37 -1.19 14.78
CA GLY A 163 21.38 -0.33 15.95
C GLY A 163 21.26 1.14 15.55
N CYS A 164 21.72 2.04 16.41
CA CYS A 164 21.69 3.48 16.17
C CYS A 164 22.35 3.91 14.84
N SER A 165 21.89 5.04 14.32
CA SER A 165 22.49 5.70 13.17
C SER A 165 23.98 5.98 13.35
N ARG A 166 24.76 5.74 12.30
CA ARG A 166 26.19 6.13 12.20
C ARG A 166 26.37 7.40 11.37
N ALA A 167 25.31 8.21 11.22
CA ALA A 167 25.36 9.44 10.45
C ALA A 167 26.39 10.41 11.02
N ALA A 168 27.20 10.99 10.13
CA ALA A 168 28.15 12.03 10.50
C ALA A 168 27.41 13.29 10.95
N ARG A 169 28.08 14.07 11.81
CA ARG A 169 27.59 15.39 12.24
C ARG A 169 27.38 16.31 11.02
N PRO A 170 26.19 16.91 10.85
CA PRO A 170 25.94 17.89 9.81
C PRO A 170 26.86 19.12 9.93
N ARG A 171 27.31 19.66 8.79
CA ARG A 171 28.27 20.79 8.78
C ARG A 171 27.65 22.08 9.29
N GLU A 172 26.33 22.20 9.12
CA GLU A 172 25.51 23.35 9.48
C GLU A 172 25.18 23.38 10.98
N LEU A 173 25.49 22.30 11.72
CA LEU A 173 25.16 22.18 13.13
C LEU A 173 26.10 23.05 13.99
N PRO A 174 25.57 24.01 14.78
CA PRO A 174 26.38 24.91 15.62
C PRO A 174 27.37 24.16 16.50
N ARG A 175 28.63 24.61 16.54
CA ARG A 175 29.77 23.88 17.16
C ARG A 175 29.54 23.54 18.64
N ASP A 176 28.82 24.40 19.35
CA ASP A 176 28.42 24.26 20.74
C ASP A 176 27.41 23.12 20.99
N TRP A 177 26.74 22.63 19.94
CA TRP A 177 25.78 21.53 20.08
C TRP A 177 26.52 20.21 19.96
N LEU A 178 26.27 19.30 20.88
CA LEU A 178 26.88 17.97 20.86
C LEU A 178 26.15 17.09 19.84
N TRP A 179 26.90 16.40 18.97
CA TRP A 179 26.35 15.36 18.11
C TRP A 179 26.53 14.02 18.79
N GLY A 180 25.43 13.31 19.07
CA GLY A 180 25.47 12.07 19.80
C GLY A 180 24.09 11.53 20.14
N GLY A 181 24.03 10.51 20.99
CA GLY A 181 22.79 9.78 21.27
C GLY A 181 22.51 8.70 20.23
N CYS A 182 21.29 8.18 20.24
CA CYS A 182 20.86 7.12 19.32
C CYS A 182 19.86 7.68 18.30
N GLY A 183 20.34 7.98 17.09
CA GLY A 183 19.51 8.45 15.98
C GLY A 183 18.89 7.31 15.18
N ASP A 184 17.86 7.62 14.39
CA ASP A 184 17.19 6.66 13.50
C ASP A 184 18.14 6.18 12.40
N ASN A 185 18.25 4.86 12.23
CA ASN A 185 19.17 4.27 11.24
C ASN A 185 18.54 4.24 9.85
N VAL A 186 18.42 5.42 9.24
CA VAL A 186 17.78 5.63 7.92
C VAL A 186 18.50 4.85 6.82
N ASN A 187 19.83 4.77 6.86
CA ASN A 187 20.59 4.02 5.86
C ASN A 187 20.30 2.51 5.95
N TYR A 188 20.15 1.95 7.15
CA TYR A 188 19.73 0.55 7.30
C TYR A 188 18.31 0.33 6.78
N GLY A 189 17.35 1.13 7.25
CA GLY A 189 15.96 1.04 6.82
C GLY A 189 15.81 1.22 5.31
N TYR A 190 16.54 2.16 4.71
CA TYR A 190 16.58 2.36 3.27
C TYR A 190 17.22 1.19 2.53
N ARG A 191 18.33 0.62 3.00
CA ARG A 191 18.95 -0.57 2.35
C ARG A 191 18.03 -1.77 2.39
N PHE A 192 17.41 -2.00 3.55
CA PHE A 192 16.43 -3.06 3.75
C PHE A 192 15.22 -2.85 2.83
N ALA A 193 14.68 -1.64 2.85
CA ALA A 193 13.60 -1.25 1.98
C ALA A 193 14.08 -0.93 0.57
N ARG A 194 15.35 -1.08 0.14
CA ARG A 194 15.78 -0.72 -1.24
C ARG A 194 15.36 -1.78 -2.24
N GLU A 195 14.93 -2.92 -1.73
CA GLU A 195 14.01 -3.83 -2.40
C GLU A 195 12.61 -3.19 -2.65
N PHE A 196 12.34 -1.96 -2.16
CA PHE A 196 11.05 -1.23 -2.16
C PHE A 196 11.05 0.37 -2.18
N ALA A 197 12.16 1.09 -1.91
CA ALA A 197 12.56 2.54 -2.01
C ALA A 197 11.85 3.73 -1.27
N VAL A 198 12.62 4.64 -0.59
CA VAL A 198 12.84 6.13 -0.75
C VAL A 198 13.73 6.72 0.40
N TYR A 199 14.58 7.73 0.12
CA TYR A 199 15.51 8.48 1.02
C TYR A 199 15.22 10.01 1.00
N ASN A 200 15.70 10.77 2.02
CA ASN A 200 15.75 12.27 2.16
C ASN A 200 14.75 13.04 3.07
N LEU A 201 14.04 12.41 4.01
CA LEU A 201 13.15 13.13 4.96
C LEU A 201 13.58 13.00 6.43
N ALA A 202 14.89 13.09 6.70
CA ALA A 202 15.44 13.10 8.05
C ALA A 202 15.93 14.50 8.45
N ASN A 203 15.72 14.88 9.71
CA ASN A 203 16.12 16.17 10.27
C ASN A 203 16.91 15.99 11.56
N VAL A 204 17.64 17.04 11.95
CA VAL A 204 18.33 17.07 13.24
C VAL A 204 17.29 17.29 14.35
N ALA A 205 17.22 16.35 15.28
CA ALA A 205 16.47 16.50 16.52
C ALA A 205 17.44 16.68 17.69
N CYS A 206 17.04 17.45 18.69
CA CYS A 206 17.88 17.77 19.84
C CYS A 206 17.10 17.65 21.15
N LYS A 207 17.80 17.25 22.22
CA LYS A 207 17.30 17.31 23.59
C LYS A 207 18.18 18.20 24.46
N CYS A 208 17.52 19.03 25.25
CA CYS A 208 18.16 19.96 26.17
C CYS A 208 18.40 19.30 27.54
N HIS A 209 19.58 19.55 28.10
CA HIS A 209 20.09 18.93 29.33
C HIS A 209 20.52 19.97 30.38
N GLY A 210 20.24 21.26 30.18
CA GLY A 210 20.56 22.30 31.14
C GLY A 210 19.64 22.27 32.38
N VAL A 211 20.07 22.95 33.43
CA VAL A 211 19.33 23.10 34.70
C VAL A 211 17.91 23.61 34.41
N SER A 212 16.91 23.00 35.05
CA SER A 212 15.48 23.32 34.87
C SER A 212 14.96 23.18 33.42
N GLY A 213 15.59 22.35 32.59
CA GLY A 213 15.21 22.14 31.19
C GLY A 213 15.74 23.21 30.23
N SER A 214 16.69 24.05 30.66
CA SER A 214 17.38 24.98 29.79
C SER A 214 18.19 24.27 28.70
N CYS A 215 18.41 24.95 27.57
CA CYS A 215 19.17 24.42 26.43
C CYS A 215 20.63 24.88 26.41
N SER A 216 21.22 25.23 27.56
CA SER A 216 22.63 25.60 27.70
C SER A 216 23.57 24.45 27.31
N LEU A 217 23.14 23.21 27.53
CA LEU A 217 23.71 22.01 26.95
C LEU A 217 22.61 21.27 26.22
N LYS A 218 22.88 20.82 24.99
CA LYS A 218 21.99 19.95 24.24
C LYS A 218 22.75 18.97 23.38
N THR A 219 22.13 17.82 23.22
CA THR A 219 22.63 16.72 22.39
C THR A 219 21.66 16.51 21.24
N CYS A 220 22.19 16.39 20.03
CA CYS A 220 21.42 16.25 18.82
C CYS A 220 21.78 14.96 18.07
N TRP A 221 20.79 14.38 17.41
CA TRP A 221 20.89 13.18 16.59
C TRP A 221 20.08 13.33 15.31
N LEU A 222 20.30 12.42 14.36
CA LEU A 222 19.47 12.31 13.19
C LEU A 222 18.16 11.61 13.54
N GLN A 223 17.03 12.24 13.24
CA GLN A 223 15.71 11.68 13.46
C GLN A 223 14.90 11.77 12.16
N LEU A 224 14.10 10.75 11.89
CA LEU A 224 13.15 10.79 10.78
C LEU A 224 12.02 11.78 11.10
N ALA A 225 11.61 12.55 10.09
CA ALA A 225 10.46 13.42 10.20
C ALA A 225 9.18 12.66 10.60
N ASP A 226 8.22 13.39 11.15
CA ASP A 226 6.88 12.84 11.36
C ASP A 226 6.29 12.35 10.04
N PHE A 227 5.62 11.20 10.09
CA PHE A 227 5.18 10.53 8.87
C PHE A 227 4.15 11.35 8.08
N ARG A 228 3.41 12.25 8.75
CA ARG A 228 2.54 13.24 8.09
C ARG A 228 3.33 14.15 7.14
N ARG A 229 4.52 14.61 7.56
CA ARG A 229 5.40 15.44 6.73
C ARG A 229 5.91 14.69 5.51
N VAL A 230 6.15 13.38 5.67
CA VAL A 230 6.50 12.48 4.57
C VAL A 230 5.36 12.36 3.58
N GLY A 231 4.13 12.16 4.06
CA GLY A 231 2.93 12.15 3.24
C GLY A 231 2.72 13.45 2.46
N GLU A 232 2.90 14.60 3.10
CA GLU A 232 2.82 15.93 2.47
C GLU A 232 3.84 16.09 1.35
N PHE A 233 5.12 15.79 1.62
CA PHE A 233 6.18 15.87 0.62
C PHE A 233 5.90 14.97 -0.59
N LEU A 234 5.51 13.71 -0.36
CA LEU A 234 5.17 12.80 -1.44
C LEU A 234 3.92 13.26 -2.19
N LYS A 235 3.00 13.95 -1.52
CA LYS A 235 1.76 14.44 -2.12
C LYS A 235 2.04 15.61 -3.07
N GLU A 236 3.02 16.45 -2.75
CA GLU A 236 3.57 17.46 -3.66
C GLU A 236 4.23 16.80 -4.88
N LYS A 237 5.07 15.77 -4.67
CA LYS A 237 5.69 15.00 -5.76
C LYS A 237 4.67 14.29 -6.66
N TYR A 238 3.53 13.87 -6.11
CA TYR A 238 2.42 13.31 -6.89
C TYR A 238 1.78 14.37 -7.80
N ASP A 239 1.56 15.59 -7.30
CA ASP A 239 0.96 16.65 -8.10
C ASP A 239 1.87 17.08 -9.25
N SER A 240 3.19 16.97 -9.08
CA SER A 240 4.21 17.27 -10.09
C SER A 240 4.81 16.04 -10.79
N ALA A 241 4.15 14.87 -10.73
CA ALA A 241 4.70 13.63 -11.27
C ALA A 241 4.87 13.68 -12.80
N ALA A 242 5.94 13.08 -13.32
CA ALA A 242 6.27 13.13 -14.74
C ALA A 242 5.73 11.92 -15.52
N ALA A 243 5.07 12.22 -16.66
CA ALA A 243 4.62 11.20 -17.60
C ALA A 243 5.79 10.65 -18.43
N MET A 244 5.92 9.33 -18.44
CA MET A 244 6.97 8.58 -19.12
C MET A 244 6.37 7.61 -20.13
N ARG A 245 7.16 7.20 -21.11
CA ARG A 245 6.81 6.16 -22.08
C ARG A 245 8.00 5.22 -22.28
N VAL A 246 7.73 3.99 -22.69
CA VAL A 246 8.79 3.02 -23.01
C VAL A 246 9.30 3.28 -24.43
N GLY A 247 10.57 3.65 -24.56
CA GLY A 247 11.26 3.85 -25.83
C GLY A 247 11.66 2.54 -26.51
N ARG A 248 12.23 2.65 -27.72
CA ARG A 248 12.57 1.49 -28.60
C ARG A 248 13.54 0.46 -27.98
N LYS A 249 14.26 0.82 -26.91
CA LYS A 249 15.21 -0.06 -26.19
C LYS A 249 14.75 -0.41 -24.76
N GLY A 250 13.46 -0.26 -24.45
CA GLY A 250 12.95 -0.46 -23.09
C GLY A 250 13.30 0.67 -22.10
N LYS A 251 13.99 1.72 -22.56
CA LYS A 251 14.34 2.88 -21.73
C LYS A 251 13.12 3.77 -21.52
N LEU A 252 12.90 4.22 -20.30
CA LEU A 252 11.90 5.24 -20.01
C LEU A 252 12.32 6.59 -20.59
N GLU A 253 11.44 7.18 -21.38
CA GLU A 253 11.59 8.51 -21.98
C GLU A 253 10.45 9.39 -21.50
N GLN A 254 10.74 10.65 -21.17
CA GLN A 254 9.70 11.62 -20.83
C GLN A 254 8.81 11.88 -22.04
N VAL A 255 7.49 11.93 -21.80
CA VAL A 255 6.50 12.19 -22.86
C VAL A 255 6.63 13.61 -23.38
N ASP A 256 6.71 14.59 -22.48
CA ASP A 256 6.89 16.00 -22.82
C ASP A 256 8.29 16.48 -22.43
N LYS A 257 9.13 16.70 -23.45
CA LYS A 257 10.54 17.11 -23.30
C LYS A 257 10.73 18.59 -22.97
N ARG A 258 9.65 19.38 -22.89
CA ARG A 258 9.72 20.81 -22.51
C ARG A 258 9.95 21.00 -21.02
N PHE A 259 9.60 19.99 -20.22
CA PHE A 259 9.84 20.00 -18.78
C PHE A 259 11.25 19.51 -18.45
N ASN A 260 11.72 19.85 -17.25
CA ASN A 260 12.97 19.31 -16.75
C ASN A 260 12.87 17.79 -16.61
N ALA A 261 14.00 17.11 -16.82
CA ALA A 261 14.09 15.67 -16.62
C ALA A 261 13.83 15.33 -15.13
N PRO A 262 13.06 14.27 -14.84
CA PRO A 262 12.79 13.86 -13.45
C PRO A 262 14.06 13.46 -12.71
N THR A 263 14.14 13.86 -11.45
CA THR A 263 15.21 13.45 -10.52
C THR A 263 14.86 12.11 -9.84
N PRO A 264 15.82 11.46 -9.15
CA PRO A 264 15.54 10.24 -8.37
C PRO A 264 14.50 10.41 -7.24
N GLU A 265 14.16 11.65 -6.87
CA GLU A 265 13.14 11.97 -5.85
C GLU A 265 11.76 12.28 -6.43
N ASP A 266 11.66 12.35 -7.76
CA ASP A 266 10.40 12.65 -8.44
C ASP A 266 9.62 11.37 -8.74
N LEU A 267 8.30 11.46 -8.63
CA LEU A 267 7.42 10.38 -9.04
C LEU A 267 7.25 10.39 -10.55
N VAL A 268 7.27 9.21 -11.14
CA VAL A 268 7.01 9.02 -12.57
C VAL A 268 5.87 8.03 -12.77
N TYR A 269 5.15 8.18 -13.87
CA TYR A 269 4.05 7.30 -14.25
C TYR A 269 4.03 7.07 -15.76
N MET A 270 3.45 5.96 -16.21
CA MET A 270 3.42 5.59 -17.62
C MET A 270 2.01 5.69 -18.22
N ASP A 271 1.01 5.32 -17.43
CA ASP A 271 -0.37 5.20 -17.88
C ASP A 271 -1.24 6.34 -17.34
N PRO A 272 -2.19 6.87 -18.12
CA PRO A 272 -3.13 7.85 -17.61
C PRO A 272 -3.98 7.24 -16.49
N SER A 273 -4.30 8.06 -15.47
CA SER A 273 -5.21 7.66 -14.41
C SER A 273 -6.60 7.32 -15.01
N PRO A 274 -7.24 6.22 -14.58
CA PRO A 274 -8.58 5.87 -15.05
C PRO A 274 -9.62 6.88 -14.56
N ASP A 275 -10.83 6.80 -15.13
CA ASP A 275 -11.95 7.56 -14.59
C ASP A 275 -12.42 6.97 -13.25
N TYR A 276 -12.23 7.74 -12.18
CA TYR A 276 -12.64 7.40 -10.82
C TYR A 276 -14.07 7.85 -10.48
N CYS A 277 -14.80 8.47 -11.40
CA CYS A 277 -16.18 8.89 -11.19
C CYS A 277 -17.14 7.71 -11.06
N LEU A 278 -16.93 6.67 -11.88
CA LEU A 278 -17.78 5.50 -11.97
C LEU A 278 -17.09 4.28 -11.35
N GLY A 279 -17.89 3.40 -10.78
CA GLY A 279 -17.41 2.09 -10.33
C GLY A 279 -17.02 1.24 -11.53
N ASN A 280 -15.80 0.70 -11.51
CA ASN A 280 -15.29 -0.15 -12.57
C ASN A 280 -14.35 -1.21 -11.96
N ALA A 281 -14.82 -2.46 -11.94
CA ALA A 281 -14.06 -3.59 -11.38
C ALA A 281 -12.76 -3.90 -12.15
N THR A 282 -12.70 -3.60 -13.44
CA THR A 282 -11.52 -3.84 -14.27
C THR A 282 -10.37 -2.90 -13.89
N THR A 283 -10.67 -1.62 -13.68
CA THR A 283 -9.68 -0.62 -13.25
C THR A 283 -9.48 -0.60 -11.73
N GLY A 284 -10.37 -1.24 -10.98
CA GLY A 284 -10.42 -1.18 -9.51
C GLY A 284 -11.00 0.12 -8.96
N SER A 285 -11.67 0.93 -9.80
CA SER A 285 -12.38 2.13 -9.34
C SER A 285 -13.63 1.76 -8.55
N LEU A 286 -13.81 2.33 -7.36
CA LEU A 286 -15.06 2.20 -6.59
C LEU A 286 -16.15 3.19 -7.04
N GLY A 287 -15.79 4.23 -7.78
CA GLY A 287 -16.68 5.34 -8.12
C GLY A 287 -16.87 6.34 -6.96
N THR A 288 -17.65 7.39 -7.21
CA THR A 288 -17.92 8.45 -6.22
C THR A 288 -19.34 8.45 -5.67
N VAL A 289 -20.20 7.52 -6.08
CA VAL A 289 -21.56 7.36 -5.54
C VAL A 289 -21.48 7.14 -4.03
N GLY A 290 -22.33 7.83 -3.25
CA GLY A 290 -22.36 7.70 -1.80
C GLY A 290 -21.24 8.43 -1.06
N ARG A 291 -20.37 9.17 -1.77
CA ARG A 291 -19.30 9.94 -1.13
C ARG A 291 -19.76 11.30 -0.63
N LEU A 292 -19.23 11.69 0.52
CA LEU A 292 -19.38 13.05 1.05
C LEU A 292 -18.65 14.05 0.15
N CYS A 293 -19.29 15.19 -0.08
CA CYS A 293 -18.72 16.32 -0.80
C CYS A 293 -18.94 17.64 -0.05
N ASN A 294 -18.17 18.65 -0.40
CA ASN A 294 -18.21 19.97 0.20
C ASN A 294 -18.95 20.96 -0.72
N LYS A 295 -20.17 21.37 -0.35
CA LYS A 295 -20.96 22.28 -1.19
C LYS A 295 -20.32 23.67 -1.36
N THR A 296 -19.54 24.14 -0.38
CA THR A 296 -18.93 25.48 -0.42
C THR A 296 -17.56 25.50 -1.09
N SER A 297 -16.97 24.34 -1.40
CA SER A 297 -15.65 24.27 -2.04
C SER A 297 -15.78 24.26 -3.55
N GLU A 298 -14.97 25.08 -4.21
CA GLU A 298 -14.73 25.03 -5.66
C GLU A 298 -13.58 24.05 -6.02
N GLY A 299 -12.91 23.49 -5.01
CA GLY A 299 -11.82 22.55 -5.16
C GLY A 299 -12.30 21.12 -5.48
N VAL A 300 -11.34 20.19 -5.49
CA VAL A 300 -11.56 18.77 -5.81
C VAL A 300 -12.47 18.04 -4.82
N ASP A 301 -12.62 18.57 -3.60
CA ASP A 301 -13.56 18.11 -2.57
C ASP A 301 -14.97 18.70 -2.77
N GLY A 302 -15.10 19.68 -3.66
CA GLY A 302 -16.34 20.34 -4.05
C GLY A 302 -17.34 19.37 -4.65
N CYS A 303 -18.64 19.56 -4.38
CA CYS A 303 -19.68 18.67 -4.89
C CYS A 303 -19.73 18.60 -6.43
N GLU A 304 -19.40 19.69 -7.12
CA GLU A 304 -19.33 19.71 -8.58
C GLU A 304 -18.29 18.72 -9.11
N LEU A 305 -17.06 18.77 -8.56
CA LEU A 305 -15.96 17.92 -8.99
C LEU A 305 -16.01 16.51 -8.40
N MET A 306 -16.37 16.34 -7.12
CA MET A 306 -16.46 15.04 -6.45
C MET A 306 -17.57 14.17 -7.05
N CYS A 307 -18.73 14.76 -7.33
CA CYS A 307 -19.90 14.04 -7.83
C CYS A 307 -19.95 13.96 -9.36
N CYS A 308 -18.96 14.52 -10.06
CA CYS A 308 -18.80 14.42 -11.51
C CYS A 308 -20.04 14.88 -12.29
N GLY A 309 -20.68 15.96 -11.84
CA GLY A 309 -21.89 16.51 -12.46
C GLY A 309 -23.19 15.71 -12.23
N ARG A 310 -23.17 14.59 -11.51
CA ARG A 310 -24.40 13.79 -11.21
C ARG A 310 -25.32 14.45 -10.18
N GLY A 311 -24.86 15.52 -9.54
CA GLY A 311 -25.52 16.15 -8.40
C GLY A 311 -25.31 15.39 -7.09
N TYR A 312 -25.96 15.86 -6.04
CA TYR A 312 -25.82 15.35 -4.68
C TYR A 312 -27.15 15.45 -3.93
N ASP A 313 -27.33 14.55 -2.96
CA ASP A 313 -28.42 14.61 -1.99
C ASP A 313 -27.98 15.38 -0.74
N GLN A 314 -28.91 16.11 -0.13
CA GLN A 314 -28.69 16.85 1.10
C GLN A 314 -29.53 16.24 2.22
N PHE A 315 -28.91 15.97 3.36
CA PHE A 315 -29.62 15.59 4.58
C PHE A 315 -28.98 16.23 5.80
N LYS A 316 -29.78 16.43 6.84
CA LYS A 316 -29.29 16.92 8.13
C LYS A 316 -28.87 15.74 8.98
N THR A 317 -27.68 15.84 9.57
CA THR A 317 -27.20 14.84 10.53
C THR A 317 -26.70 15.50 11.82
N HIS A 318 -26.75 14.73 12.89
CA HIS A 318 -26.18 15.13 14.18
C HIS A 318 -24.67 14.83 14.18
N LYS A 319 -23.86 15.86 14.06
CA LYS A 319 -22.41 15.75 14.29
C LYS A 319 -22.16 15.81 15.79
N HIS A 320 -21.54 14.75 16.32
CA HIS A 320 -21.10 14.70 17.70
C HIS A 320 -19.62 15.07 17.79
N GLU A 321 -19.29 15.99 18.67
CA GLU A 321 -17.90 16.38 18.92
C GLU A 321 -17.62 16.57 20.40
N ARG A 322 -16.34 16.45 20.77
CA ARG A 322 -15.87 16.75 22.12
C ARG A 322 -15.69 18.25 22.22
N CYS A 323 -16.47 18.89 23.09
CA CYS A 323 -16.49 20.33 23.27
C CYS A 323 -16.28 20.68 24.75
N HIS A 324 -16.02 21.97 25.03
CA HIS A 324 -15.82 22.47 26.40
C HIS A 324 -14.85 21.62 27.22
N CYS A 325 -13.75 21.20 26.59
CA CYS A 325 -12.72 20.39 27.21
C CYS A 325 -11.98 21.19 28.28
N LYS A 326 -11.96 20.68 29.52
CA LYS A 326 -11.19 21.22 30.62
C LYS A 326 -10.09 20.24 31.00
N PHE A 327 -8.85 20.72 31.03
CA PHE A 327 -7.74 19.98 31.60
C PHE A 327 -7.84 20.05 33.13
N HIS A 328 -7.86 18.88 33.76
CA HIS A 328 -7.74 18.79 35.21
C HIS A 328 -6.28 18.48 35.52
N TRP A 329 -5.66 19.32 36.36
CA TRP A 329 -4.29 19.11 36.84
C TRP A 329 -4.27 17.89 37.77
N CYS A 330 -4.32 16.71 37.15
CA CYS A 330 -3.89 15.37 37.58
C CYS A 330 -4.13 14.39 36.41
N CYS A 331 -3.69 14.84 35.21
CA CYS A 331 -3.46 14.06 33.98
C CYS A 331 -4.67 13.62 33.14
N TYR A 332 -5.81 14.30 33.20
CA TYR A 332 -6.90 14.00 32.25
C TYR A 332 -7.63 15.24 31.75
N VAL A 333 -8.18 15.10 30.53
CA VAL A 333 -9.04 16.10 29.90
C VAL A 333 -10.48 15.62 29.96
N LYS A 334 -11.33 16.37 30.68
CA LYS A 334 -12.77 16.13 30.73
C LYS A 334 -13.45 17.02 29.69
N CYS A 335 -14.10 16.41 28.71
CA CYS A 335 -14.89 17.12 27.69
C CYS A 335 -16.37 16.79 27.85
N LYS A 336 -17.24 17.73 27.45
CA LYS A 336 -18.65 17.42 27.19
C LYS A 336 -18.79 16.87 25.77
N ARG A 337 -19.85 16.11 25.52
CA ARG A 337 -20.26 15.72 24.16
C ARG A 337 -21.26 16.75 23.66
N CYS A 338 -20.86 17.55 22.68
CA CYS A 338 -21.77 18.46 21.99
C CYS A 338 -22.36 17.75 20.77
N THR A 339 -23.59 18.14 20.44
CA THR A 339 -24.27 17.68 19.24
C THR A 339 -24.70 18.90 18.45
N THR A 340 -24.23 19.00 17.22
CA THR A 340 -24.60 20.08 16.30
C THR A 340 -25.31 19.47 15.10
N LEU A 341 -26.42 20.07 14.68
CA LEU A 341 -27.10 19.70 13.45
C LEU A 341 -26.33 20.32 12.27
N VAL A 342 -25.82 19.50 11.37
CA VAL A 342 -25.06 19.95 10.19
C VAL A 342 -25.69 19.39 8.93
N ASP A 343 -25.64 20.16 7.84
CA ASP A 343 -25.97 19.69 6.51
C ASP A 343 -24.83 18.80 5.98
N GLN A 344 -25.18 17.62 5.47
CA GLN A 344 -24.27 16.75 4.73
C GLN A 344 -24.75 16.63 3.29
N PHE A 345 -23.78 16.60 2.38
CA PHE A 345 -23.98 16.47 0.95
C PHE A 345 -23.30 15.20 0.47
N VAL A 346 -24.07 14.33 -0.20
CA VAL A 346 -23.60 13.02 -0.65
C VAL A 346 -23.85 12.87 -2.14
N CYS A 347 -22.84 12.45 -2.88
CA CYS A 347 -22.93 12.28 -4.33
C CYS A 347 -23.91 11.17 -4.71
N LYS A 348 -24.70 11.45 -5.75
CA LYS A 348 -25.62 10.50 -6.38
C LYS A 348 -24.90 9.42 -7.18
#